data_AF-A0A9N7N6U4-F1
#
_entry.id   AF-A0A9N7N6U4-F1
#
_cell.length_a   1.000
_cell.length_b   1.000
_cell.length_c   1.000
_cell.angle_alpha   90.00
_cell.angle_beta   90.00
_cell.angle_gamma   90.00
#
_symmetry.space_group_name_H-M   'P 1'
#
loop_
_entity.id
_entity.type
_entity.pdbx_description
1 polymer ?
#
loop_
_entity_poly.entity_id
_entity_poly.type
_entity_poly.pdbx_seq_one_letter_code
_entity_poly.pdbx_strand_id
1 'polypeptide(L)'
;MQLISMAPSCTPPLSPQVFDRRRTQILNERDSKWHKQQTKLLRILAPPLMAAAIALSPIFHTPVSLGQTLDAQKGATLFRRACIGCHDAGGNIIQPGATLSLKDLQRNGVETEEEIYQITYYGKGRMPGFGENCTPRGQCTFGPRLGENEIKLLAEFVKSQAEQGWPKVETEGD
;
A
#
# COMPACT_ATOMS: atom_id res chain seq x y z
N MET A 1 94.81 27.51 -43.12
CA MET A 1 94.15 27.00 -41.90
C MET A 1 92.80 26.44 -42.29
N GLN A 2 92.69 25.12 -42.43
CA GLN A 2 91.42 24.40 -42.49
C GLN A 2 91.76 22.95 -42.13
N LEU A 3 91.46 22.56 -40.89
CA LEU A 3 91.59 21.20 -40.40
C LEU A 3 90.20 20.56 -40.48
N ILE A 4 90.10 19.52 -41.28
CA ILE A 4 88.90 18.69 -41.45
C ILE A 4 88.99 17.61 -40.36
N SER A 5 88.02 17.60 -39.43
CA SER A 5 87.90 16.58 -38.39
C SER A 5 86.73 15.66 -38.72
N MET A 6 87.01 14.38 -38.96
CA MET A 6 86.01 13.33 -39.11
C MET A 6 85.83 12.64 -37.76
N ALA A 7 84.59 12.54 -37.29
CA ALA A 7 84.20 11.70 -36.15
C ALA A 7 83.34 10.50 -36.62
N PRO A 8 83.36 9.36 -35.92
CA PRO A 8 82.69 8.13 -36.34
C PRO A 8 81.22 8.06 -35.90
N SER A 9 80.41 7.39 -36.71
CA SER A 9 78.99 7.13 -36.49
C SER A 9 78.77 6.10 -35.38
N CYS A 10 78.08 6.47 -34.30
CA CYS A 10 77.47 5.54 -33.34
C CYS A 10 75.98 5.37 -33.67
N THR A 11 75.52 4.13 -33.83
CA THR A 11 74.10 3.75 -33.92
C THR A 11 73.43 3.73 -32.54
N PRO A 12 72.20 4.27 -32.36
CA PRO A 12 71.44 4.14 -31.11
C PRO A 12 70.67 2.80 -31.04
N PRO A 13 70.33 2.30 -29.83
CA PRO A 13 69.57 1.06 -29.65
C PRO A 13 68.05 1.27 -29.85
N LEU A 14 67.37 0.20 -30.21
CA LEU A 14 65.91 0.11 -30.40
C LEU A 14 65.12 0.51 -29.13
N SER A 15 64.04 1.27 -29.34
CA SER A 15 63.25 1.99 -28.33
C SER A 15 62.27 1.10 -27.52
N PRO A 16 62.02 1.36 -26.22
CA PRO A 16 61.14 0.58 -25.32
C PRO A 16 59.64 0.58 -25.68
N GLN A 17 59.22 1.42 -26.62
CA GLN A 17 57.81 1.74 -26.90
C GLN A 17 56.98 0.56 -27.46
N VAL A 18 57.63 -0.46 -28.02
CA VAL A 18 56.93 -1.61 -28.65
C VAL A 18 56.45 -2.64 -27.61
N PHE A 19 57.14 -2.76 -26.47
CA PHE A 19 56.77 -3.72 -25.43
C PHE A 19 55.53 -3.30 -24.63
N ASP A 20 55.37 -2.00 -24.38
CA ASP A 20 54.28 -1.48 -23.54
C ASP A 20 52.91 -1.56 -24.25
N ARG A 21 52.90 -1.33 -25.56
CA ARG A 21 51.70 -1.45 -26.41
C ARG A 21 51.17 -2.89 -26.48
N ARG A 22 52.07 -3.88 -26.47
CA ARG A 22 51.69 -5.30 -26.53
C ARG A 22 51.16 -5.79 -25.17
N ARG A 23 51.72 -5.27 -24.07
CA ARG A 23 51.28 -5.58 -22.70
C ARG A 23 49.87 -5.06 -22.41
N THR A 24 49.56 -3.83 -22.81
CA THR A 24 48.24 -3.21 -22.65
C THR A 24 47.14 -3.91 -23.45
N GLN A 25 47.43 -4.39 -24.66
CA GLN A 25 46.49 -5.19 -25.44
C GLN A 25 46.12 -6.52 -24.75
N ILE A 26 47.11 -7.23 -24.20
CA ILE A 26 46.89 -8.53 -23.53
C ILE A 26 46.05 -8.38 -22.25
N LEU A 27 46.26 -7.31 -21.49
CA LEU A 27 45.46 -7.02 -20.29
C LEU A 27 44.01 -6.70 -20.66
N ASN A 28 43.80 -5.87 -21.70
CA ASN A 28 42.47 -5.51 -22.15
C ASN A 28 41.68 -6.71 -22.72
N GLU A 29 42.35 -7.59 -23.48
CA GLU A 29 41.73 -8.84 -23.97
C GLU A 29 41.35 -9.77 -22.82
N ARG A 30 42.20 -9.87 -21.79
CA ARG A 30 41.93 -10.66 -20.59
C ARG A 30 40.70 -10.13 -19.86
N ASP A 31 40.64 -8.83 -19.58
CA ASP A 31 39.51 -8.20 -18.87
C ASP A 31 38.19 -8.35 -19.65
N SER A 32 38.23 -8.20 -20.97
CA SER A 32 37.05 -8.40 -21.82
C SER A 32 36.50 -9.84 -21.77
N LYS A 33 37.38 -10.84 -21.67
CA LYS A 33 36.99 -12.26 -21.53
C LYS A 33 36.41 -12.55 -20.15
N TRP A 34 36.98 -11.98 -19.09
CA TRP A 34 36.45 -12.08 -17.73
C TRP A 34 35.06 -11.46 -17.61
N HIS A 35 34.85 -10.26 -18.16
CA HIS A 35 33.54 -9.61 -18.18
C HIS A 35 32.49 -10.42 -18.97
N LYS A 36 32.85 -10.98 -20.12
CA LYS A 36 31.95 -11.85 -20.90
C LYS A 36 31.61 -13.16 -20.17
N GLN A 37 32.56 -13.72 -19.43
CA GLN A 37 32.32 -14.94 -18.66
C GLN A 37 31.44 -14.68 -17.43
N GLN A 38 31.69 -13.59 -16.70
CA GLN A 38 30.87 -13.21 -15.56
C GLN A 38 29.42 -12.90 -15.96
N THR A 39 29.21 -12.14 -17.04
CA THR A 39 27.86 -11.83 -17.54
C THR A 39 27.10 -13.06 -18.04
N LYS A 40 27.78 -14.06 -18.61
CA LYS A 40 27.17 -15.35 -18.96
C LYS A 40 26.75 -16.15 -17.72
N LEU A 41 27.62 -16.23 -16.70
CA LEU A 41 27.33 -16.95 -15.46
C LEU A 41 26.16 -16.30 -14.69
N LEU A 42 26.12 -14.96 -14.61
CA LEU A 42 25.01 -14.20 -14.03
C LEU A 42 23.68 -14.45 -14.77
N ARG A 43 23.69 -14.53 -16.11
CA ARG A 43 22.49 -14.82 -16.92
C ARG A 43 21.99 -16.25 -16.79
N ILE A 44 22.87 -17.21 -16.48
CA ILE A 44 22.51 -18.63 -16.32
C ILE A 44 21.97 -18.90 -14.91
N LEU A 45 22.45 -18.17 -13.90
CA LEU A 45 22.06 -18.37 -12.49
C LEU A 45 20.88 -17.50 -12.03
N ALA A 46 20.60 -16.36 -12.70
CA ALA A 46 19.49 -15.47 -12.34
C ALA A 46 18.07 -16.07 -12.58
N PRO A 47 17.79 -16.80 -13.67
CA PRO A 47 16.45 -17.37 -13.91
C PRO A 47 16.00 -18.43 -12.88
N PRO A 48 16.82 -19.41 -12.47
CA PRO A 48 16.38 -20.42 -11.49
C PRO A 48 16.27 -19.88 -10.06
N LEU A 49 17.07 -18.88 -9.68
CA LEU A 49 17.01 -18.27 -8.35
C LEU A 49 15.73 -17.44 -8.12
N MET A 50 15.25 -16.72 -9.15
CA MET A 50 14.00 -15.96 -9.06
C MET A 50 12.76 -16.87 -9.02
N ALA A 51 12.78 -18.01 -9.72
CA ALA A 51 11.69 -18.98 -9.69
C ALA A 51 11.54 -19.67 -8.31
N ALA A 52 12.65 -19.95 -7.63
CA ALA A 52 12.63 -20.57 -6.29
C ALA A 52 12.08 -19.62 -5.20
N ALA A 53 12.34 -18.31 -5.31
CA ALA A 53 11.85 -17.32 -4.34
C ALA A 53 10.31 -17.15 -4.38
N ILE A 54 9.70 -17.28 -5.56
CA ILE A 54 8.24 -17.20 -5.72
C ILE A 54 7.55 -18.46 -5.17
N ALA A 55 8.18 -19.64 -5.31
CA ALA A 55 7.63 -20.92 -4.84
C ALA A 55 7.71 -21.13 -3.31
N LEU A 56 8.61 -20.43 -2.61
CA LEU A 56 8.82 -20.53 -1.17
C LEU A 56 8.17 -19.39 -0.37
N SER A 57 7.40 -18.52 -1.03
CA SER A 57 6.68 -17.45 -0.35
C SER A 57 5.48 -18.05 0.42
N PRO A 58 5.43 -17.99 1.76
CA PRO A 58 4.24 -18.35 2.50
C PRO A 58 3.14 -17.36 2.10
N ILE A 59 2.17 -17.84 1.32
CA ILE A 59 0.97 -17.06 1.03
C ILE A 59 0.16 -17.04 2.33
N PHE A 60 0.38 -16.01 3.13
CA PHE A 60 -0.41 -15.73 4.33
C PHE A 60 -1.83 -15.30 3.93
N HIS A 61 -2.64 -16.23 3.44
CA HIS A 61 -4.08 -16.04 3.42
C HIS A 61 -4.57 -16.30 4.83
N THR A 62 -4.78 -15.24 5.61
CA THR A 62 -5.55 -15.35 6.85
C THR A 62 -6.95 -15.83 6.48
N PRO A 63 -7.41 -17.00 6.95
CA PRO A 63 -8.78 -17.41 6.71
C PRO A 63 -9.69 -16.44 7.48
N VAL A 64 -10.44 -15.61 6.75
CA VAL A 64 -11.51 -14.81 7.34
C VAL A 64 -12.50 -15.80 7.97
N SER A 65 -12.75 -15.67 9.26
CA SER A 65 -13.65 -16.57 9.98
C SER A 65 -15.09 -16.39 9.49
N LEU A 66 -15.85 -17.48 9.37
CA LEU A 66 -17.28 -17.45 9.02
C LEU A 66 -18.05 -16.45 9.90
N GLY A 67 -17.71 -16.35 11.19
CA GLY A 67 -18.34 -15.42 12.13
C GLY A 67 -18.17 -13.95 11.72
N GLN A 68 -16.96 -13.56 11.29
CA GLN A 68 -16.66 -12.19 10.86
C GLN A 68 -17.45 -11.81 9.60
N THR A 69 -17.65 -12.76 8.68
CA THR A 69 -18.46 -12.52 7.48
C THR A 69 -19.93 -12.30 7.82
N LEU A 70 -20.47 -13.07 8.78
CA LEU A 70 -21.87 -12.99 9.18
C LEU A 70 -22.16 -11.67 9.92
N ASP A 71 -21.25 -11.24 10.79
CA ASP A 71 -21.38 -9.98 11.52
C ASP A 71 -21.26 -8.77 10.60
N ALA A 72 -20.36 -8.81 9.59
CA ALA A 72 -20.29 -7.79 8.55
C ALA A 72 -21.62 -7.69 7.75
N GLN A 73 -22.24 -8.82 7.40
CA GLN A 73 -23.54 -8.83 6.70
C GLN A 73 -24.68 -8.29 7.57
N LYS A 74 -24.68 -8.59 8.86
CA LYS A 74 -25.62 -8.00 9.83
C LYS A 74 -25.43 -6.49 9.94
N GLY A 75 -24.19 -6.03 10.11
CA GLY A 75 -23.84 -4.61 10.16
C GLY A 75 -24.31 -3.86 8.90
N ALA A 76 -24.06 -4.43 7.72
CA ALA A 76 -24.53 -3.87 6.45
C ALA A 76 -26.06 -3.78 6.38
N THR A 77 -26.77 -4.82 6.86
CA THR A 77 -28.24 -4.85 6.87
C THR A 77 -28.82 -3.83 7.84
N LEU A 78 -28.24 -3.71 9.04
CA LEU A 78 -28.61 -2.68 10.01
C LEU A 78 -28.37 -1.28 9.45
N PHE A 79 -27.23 -1.06 8.81
CA PHE A 79 -26.87 0.24 8.22
C PHE A 79 -27.85 0.65 7.12
N ARG A 80 -28.20 -0.27 6.22
CA ARG A 80 -29.23 -0.04 5.18
C ARG A 80 -30.60 0.30 5.78
N ARG A 81 -30.97 -0.31 6.90
CA ARG A 81 -32.26 -0.06 7.55
C ARG A 81 -32.32 1.27 8.29
N ALA A 82 -31.24 1.67 8.96
CA ALA A 82 -31.26 2.76 9.94
C ALA A 82 -30.49 4.02 9.54
N CYS A 83 -29.47 3.90 8.68
CA CYS A 83 -28.46 4.95 8.49
C CYS A 83 -28.46 5.53 7.07
N ILE A 84 -28.82 4.73 6.06
CA ILE A 84 -28.71 5.10 4.63
C ILE A 84 -29.50 6.37 4.28
N GLY A 85 -30.60 6.65 4.99
CA GLY A 85 -31.40 7.86 4.75
C GLY A 85 -30.60 9.15 4.90
N CYS A 86 -29.53 9.15 5.71
CA CYS A 86 -28.64 10.30 5.86
C CYS A 86 -27.22 10.04 5.34
N HIS A 87 -26.75 8.79 5.40
CA HIS A 87 -25.36 8.39 5.19
C HIS A 87 -25.20 7.42 4.00
N ASP A 88 -25.99 7.61 2.95
CA ASP A 88 -25.85 6.81 1.73
C ASP A 88 -24.42 6.86 1.18
N ALA A 89 -23.91 5.69 0.76
CA ALA A 89 -22.54 5.48 0.32
C ALA A 89 -21.45 6.11 1.22
N GLY A 90 -21.71 6.21 2.53
CA GLY A 90 -20.79 6.84 3.49
C GLY A 90 -20.80 8.38 3.49
N GLY A 91 -21.73 9.01 2.77
CA GLY A 91 -21.91 10.45 2.72
C GLY A 91 -22.55 11.04 3.98
N ASN A 92 -22.99 12.30 3.87
CA ASN A 92 -23.86 12.95 4.84
C ASN A 92 -24.68 14.04 4.14
N ILE A 93 -25.97 13.79 3.90
CA ILE A 93 -26.84 14.74 3.18
C ILE A 93 -27.21 15.97 4.01
N ILE A 94 -27.05 15.90 5.34
CA ILE A 94 -27.48 16.93 6.28
C ILE A 94 -26.35 17.92 6.59
N GLN A 95 -25.12 17.42 6.75
CA GLN A 95 -23.97 18.20 7.18
C GLN A 95 -22.72 17.91 6.34
N PRO A 96 -22.37 18.81 5.40
CA PRO A 96 -21.10 18.74 4.68
C PRO A 96 -19.91 18.69 5.63
N GLY A 97 -18.92 17.86 5.30
CA GLY A 97 -17.71 17.68 6.12
C GLY A 97 -17.88 16.82 7.37
N ALA A 98 -19.05 16.21 7.57
CA ALA A 98 -19.31 15.18 8.58
C ALA A 98 -19.76 13.87 7.93
N THR A 99 -19.12 13.48 6.82
CA THR A 99 -19.34 12.18 6.17
C THR A 99 -18.74 11.04 6.99
N LEU A 100 -19.07 9.81 6.64
CA LEU A 100 -18.46 8.60 7.20
C LEU A 100 -17.18 8.19 6.45
N SER A 101 -16.63 9.06 5.59
CA SER A 101 -15.32 8.83 4.98
C SER A 101 -14.22 8.93 6.03
N LEU A 102 -13.16 8.13 5.89
CA LEU A 102 -12.04 8.10 6.83
C LEU A 102 -11.45 9.51 7.09
N LYS A 103 -11.31 10.31 6.03
CA LYS A 103 -10.81 11.69 6.11
C LYS A 103 -11.67 12.59 7.01
N ASP A 104 -12.99 12.46 6.92
CA ASP A 104 -13.91 13.28 7.72
C ASP A 104 -13.97 12.77 9.16
N LEU A 105 -13.96 11.45 9.38
CA LEU A 105 -13.91 10.88 10.72
C LEU A 105 -12.64 11.31 11.46
N GLN A 106 -11.48 11.26 10.79
CA GLN A 106 -10.19 11.74 11.32
C GLN A 106 -10.23 13.22 11.64
N ARG A 107 -10.68 14.06 10.69
CA ARG A 107 -10.76 15.51 10.89
C ARG A 107 -11.65 15.88 12.07
N ASN A 108 -12.70 15.10 12.32
CA ASN A 108 -13.65 15.31 13.40
C ASN A 108 -13.28 14.57 14.70
N GLY A 109 -12.16 13.83 14.74
CA GLY A 109 -11.68 13.10 15.91
C GLY A 109 -12.54 11.92 16.33
N VAL A 110 -13.23 11.28 15.39
CA VAL A 110 -14.23 10.22 15.65
C VAL A 110 -13.98 8.99 14.77
N GLU A 111 -12.71 8.71 14.48
CA GLU A 111 -12.32 7.60 13.60
C GLU A 111 -12.23 6.24 14.30
N THR A 112 -12.33 6.20 15.63
CA THR A 112 -12.29 4.96 16.40
C THR A 112 -13.67 4.34 16.48
N GLU A 113 -13.72 3.02 16.63
CA GLU A 113 -14.98 2.29 16.77
C GLU A 113 -15.77 2.78 17.99
N GLU A 114 -15.08 3.08 19.09
CA GLU A 114 -15.68 3.57 20.33
C GLU A 114 -16.35 4.93 20.13
N GLU A 115 -15.72 5.86 19.42
CA GLU A 115 -16.29 7.17 19.13
C GLU A 115 -17.51 7.06 18.20
N ILE A 116 -17.43 6.20 17.19
CA ILE A 116 -18.56 5.92 16.29
C ILE A 116 -19.72 5.31 17.08
N TYR A 117 -19.43 4.38 18.00
CA TYR A 117 -20.42 3.81 18.92
C TYR A 117 -21.07 4.90 19.76
N GLN A 118 -20.28 5.76 20.42
CA GLN A 118 -20.80 6.82 21.29
C GLN A 118 -21.73 7.77 20.54
N ILE A 119 -21.34 8.20 19.34
CA ILE A 119 -22.16 9.08 18.49
C ILE A 119 -23.43 8.38 18.04
N THR A 120 -23.34 7.12 17.64
CA THR A 120 -24.52 6.34 17.21
C THR A 120 -25.46 6.12 18.38
N TYR A 121 -24.93 5.90 19.58
CA TYR A 121 -25.72 5.67 20.79
C TYR A 121 -26.43 6.94 21.25
N TYR A 122 -25.71 8.04 21.46
CA TYR A 122 -26.22 9.26 22.09
C TYR A 122 -26.66 10.35 21.13
N GLY A 123 -26.28 10.25 19.85
CA GLY A 123 -26.47 11.29 18.86
C GLY A 123 -25.41 12.39 18.95
N LYS A 124 -25.34 13.22 17.91
CA LYS A 124 -24.46 14.40 17.88
C LYS A 124 -25.05 15.47 16.97
N GLY A 125 -25.34 16.64 17.53
CA GLY A 125 -25.93 17.75 16.79
C GLY A 125 -27.28 17.38 16.19
N ARG A 126 -27.36 17.30 14.85
CA ARG A 126 -28.60 16.95 14.12
C ARG A 126 -28.77 15.45 13.90
N MET A 127 -27.76 14.64 14.18
CA MET A 127 -27.88 13.18 14.11
C MET A 127 -28.54 12.68 15.40
N PRO A 128 -29.69 11.98 15.32
CA PRO A 128 -30.33 11.44 16.51
C PRO A 128 -29.55 10.24 17.08
N GLY A 129 -29.58 10.07 18.40
CA GLY A 129 -29.06 8.87 19.06
C GLY A 129 -30.00 7.67 18.97
N PHE A 130 -29.45 6.47 18.83
CA PHE A 130 -30.21 5.22 18.64
C PHE A 130 -30.19 4.29 19.85
N GLY A 131 -29.34 4.54 20.85
CA GLY A 131 -29.21 3.68 22.03
C GLY A 131 -30.47 3.65 22.89
N GLU A 132 -30.72 2.53 23.56
CA GLU A 132 -31.88 2.35 24.44
C GLU A 132 -31.97 3.42 25.53
N ASN A 133 -30.83 3.82 26.10
CA ASN A 133 -30.75 4.81 27.17
C ASN A 133 -30.45 6.24 26.69
N CYS A 134 -30.48 6.52 25.37
CA CYS A 134 -30.30 7.89 24.89
C CYS A 134 -31.42 8.81 25.42
N THR A 135 -31.01 9.96 25.97
CA THR A 135 -31.84 10.97 26.63
C THR A 135 -31.19 12.35 26.49
N PRO A 136 -31.96 13.47 26.48
CA PRO A 136 -33.43 13.59 26.42
C PRO A 136 -34.07 13.09 25.13
N ARG A 137 -35.38 12.78 25.16
CA ARG A 137 -36.10 12.17 24.02
C ARG A 137 -35.89 12.87 22.68
N GLY A 138 -35.79 14.21 22.70
CA GLY A 138 -35.65 15.05 21.50
C GLY A 138 -34.31 14.93 20.77
N GLN A 139 -33.25 14.42 21.43
CA GLN A 139 -31.96 14.17 20.78
C GLN A 139 -31.85 12.77 20.19
N CYS A 140 -32.86 11.92 20.41
CA CYS A 140 -32.82 10.50 20.08
C CYS A 140 -33.83 10.17 19.00
N THR A 141 -33.61 9.06 18.29
CA THR A 141 -34.45 8.63 17.17
C THR A 141 -35.89 8.43 17.61
N PHE A 142 -36.85 8.93 16.81
CA PHE A 142 -38.28 8.72 17.09
C PHE A 142 -38.71 7.27 16.81
N GLY A 143 -37.97 6.54 15.99
CA GLY A 143 -38.19 5.12 15.73
C GLY A 143 -37.74 4.20 16.88
N PRO A 144 -37.74 2.88 16.64
CA PRO A 144 -37.22 1.89 17.58
C PRO A 144 -35.75 2.18 17.92
N ARG A 145 -35.42 1.99 19.20
CA ARG A 145 -34.02 2.01 19.66
C ARG A 145 -33.31 0.72 19.23
N LEU A 146 -31.99 0.77 19.20
CA LEU A 146 -31.12 -0.36 18.89
C LEU A 146 -30.45 -0.84 20.17
N GLY A 147 -30.28 -2.15 20.30
CA GLY A 147 -29.52 -2.74 21.40
C GLY A 147 -28.02 -2.45 21.27
N GLU A 148 -27.28 -2.56 22.37
CA GLU A 148 -25.83 -2.25 22.39
C GLU A 148 -25.03 -3.09 21.38
N ASN A 149 -25.37 -4.37 21.24
CA ASN A 149 -24.72 -5.26 20.27
C ASN A 149 -24.99 -4.83 18.81
N GLU A 150 -26.18 -4.33 18.50
CA GLU A 150 -26.48 -3.82 17.15
C GLU A 150 -25.70 -2.55 16.85
N ILE A 151 -25.56 -1.65 17.82
CA ILE A 151 -24.79 -0.41 17.68
C ILE A 151 -23.30 -0.72 17.54
N LYS A 152 -22.80 -1.73 18.26
CA LYS A 152 -21.42 -2.20 18.09
C LYS A 152 -21.17 -2.73 16.68
N LEU A 153 -22.04 -3.61 16.18
CA LEU A 153 -21.96 -4.10 14.80
C LEU A 153 -22.00 -2.97 13.76
N LEU A 154 -22.80 -1.92 14.01
CA LEU A 154 -22.82 -0.72 13.18
C LEU A 154 -21.50 0.05 13.23
N ALA A 155 -20.92 0.23 14.41
CA ALA A 155 -19.65 0.93 14.58
C ALA A 155 -18.50 0.19 13.87
N GLU A 156 -18.40 -1.12 14.08
CA GLU A 156 -17.46 -2.01 13.37
C GLU A 156 -17.63 -1.91 11.85
N PHE A 157 -18.89 -1.98 11.38
CA PHE A 157 -19.21 -1.87 9.95
C PHE A 157 -18.79 -0.51 9.37
N VAL A 158 -19.15 0.60 10.02
CA VAL A 158 -18.79 1.96 9.56
C VAL A 158 -17.28 2.13 9.53
N LYS A 159 -16.57 1.68 10.56
CA LYS A 159 -15.11 1.73 10.63
C LYS A 159 -14.48 0.95 9.47
N SER A 160 -14.91 -0.29 9.27
CA SER A 160 -14.43 -1.15 8.18
C SER A 160 -14.71 -0.55 6.80
N GLN A 161 -15.89 0.03 6.57
CA GLN A 161 -16.25 0.67 5.31
C GLN A 161 -15.45 1.95 5.07
N ALA A 162 -15.20 2.75 6.11
CA ALA A 162 -14.39 3.96 6.01
C ALA A 162 -12.95 3.64 5.60
N GLU A 163 -12.36 2.58 6.17
CA GLU A 163 -11.01 2.10 5.83
C GLU A 163 -10.91 1.56 4.40
N GLN A 164 -11.96 0.91 3.92
CA GLN A 164 -12.07 0.43 2.54
C GLN A 164 -12.47 1.52 1.54
N GLY A 165 -12.72 2.74 2.00
CA GLY A 165 -13.10 3.86 1.14
C GLY A 165 -14.51 3.76 0.57
N TRP A 166 -15.43 3.10 1.27
CA TRP A 166 -16.83 2.90 0.86
C TRP A 166 -16.95 2.33 -0.56
N PRO A 167 -16.52 1.06 -0.77
CA PRO A 167 -16.58 0.45 -2.09
C PRO A 167 -18.01 0.42 -2.61
N LYS A 168 -18.17 0.78 -3.88
CA LYS A 168 -19.46 0.62 -4.57
C LYS A 168 -19.72 -0.88 -4.65
N VAL A 169 -20.83 -1.33 -4.09
CA VAL A 169 -21.33 -2.67 -4.40
C VAL A 169 -21.78 -2.59 -5.84
N GLU A 170 -20.96 -3.07 -6.77
CA GLU A 170 -21.42 -3.39 -8.11
C GLU A 170 -22.47 -4.48 -7.93
N THR A 171 -23.74 -4.09 -8.02
CA THR A 171 -24.83 -5.03 -8.19
C THR A 171 -24.61 -5.69 -9.55
N GLU A 172 -23.95 -6.85 -9.57
CA GLU A 172 -24.07 -7.79 -10.67
C GLU A 172 -25.55 -8.20 -10.76
N GLY A 173 -26.27 -7.71 -11.76
CA GLY A 173 -27.59 -8.24 -12.13
C GLY A 173 -28.62 -7.19 -12.57
N ASP A 174 -28.69 -7.03 -13.90
CA ASP A 174 -29.87 -6.93 -14.79
C ASP A 174 -31.04 -5.99 -14.46
#